data_AF-A0A8S3CIT7-F1
#
_entry.id   AF-A0A8S3CIT7-F1
#
_cell.length_a   1.000
_cell.length_b   1.000
_cell.length_c   1.000
_cell.angle_alpha   90.00
_cell.angle_beta   90.00
_cell.angle_gamma   90.00
#
_symmetry.space_group_name_H-M   'P 1'
#
loop_
_entity.id
_entity.type
_entity.pdbx_description
1 polymer ?
#
loop_
_entity_poly.entity_id
_entity_poly.type
_entity_poly.pdbx_seq_one_letter_code
_entity_poly.pdbx_strand_id
1 'polypeptide(L)' 'MGVTTRPQLELFGEWQTSEYVPPVAKDGIVPCNEYGNVDLFKPEMI' A
#
# COMPACT_ATOMS: atom_id res chain seq x y z
N MET A 1 -35.00 -3.47 -6.73
CA MET A 1 -34.18 -2.44 -7.42
C MET A 1 -33.31 -1.77 -6.36
N GLY A 2 -32.21 -2.41 -5.97
CA GLY A 2 -31.31 -1.88 -4.94
C GLY A 2 -30.37 -0.87 -5.58
N VAL A 3 -30.38 0.38 -5.10
CA VAL A 3 -29.46 1.41 -5.56
C VAL A 3 -28.06 1.01 -5.07
N THR A 4 -27.22 0.50 -5.96
CA THR A 4 -25.81 0.22 -5.67
C THR A 4 -25.07 1.55 -5.66
N THR A 5 -25.19 2.31 -4.57
CA THR A 5 -24.42 3.55 -4.40
C THR A 5 -22.95 3.16 -4.33
N ARG A 6 -22.21 3.36 -5.42
CA ARG A 6 -20.77 3.19 -5.41
C ARG A 6 -20.19 4.20 -4.42
N PRO A 7 -19.35 3.77 -3.46
CA PRO A 7 -18.69 4.71 -2.57
C PRO A 7 -17.89 5.69 -3.43
N GLN A 8 -18.04 6.98 -3.15
CA GLN A 8 -17.21 7.99 -3.78
C GLN A 8 -15.78 7.83 -3.27
N LEU A 9 -14.84 7.59 -4.19
CA LEU A 9 -13.42 7.48 -3.85
C LEU A 9 -12.77 8.85 -3.94
N GLU A 10 -11.95 9.18 -2.97
CA GLU A 10 -11.15 10.41 -2.98
C GLU A 10 -10.00 10.28 -3.99
N LEU A 11 -9.66 11.40 -4.64
CA LEU A 11 -8.54 11.49 -5.57
C LEU A 11 -7.49 12.44 -4.99
N PHE A 12 -6.23 12.08 -5.15
CA PHE A 12 -5.10 12.82 -4.60
C PHE A 12 -4.11 13.17 -5.71
N GLY A 13 -3.62 14.41 -5.70
CA GLY A 13 -2.50 14.83 -6.54
C GLY A 13 -1.16 14.41 -5.93
N GLU A 14 -0.09 14.43 -6.73
CA GLU A 14 1.26 14.04 -6.29
C GLU A 14 1.74 14.87 -5.07
N TRP A 15 1.39 16.17 -5.02
CA TRP A 15 1.73 17.07 -3.91
C TRP A 15 1.05 16.71 -2.57
N GLN A 16 0.10 15.78 -2.58
CA GLN A 16 -0.58 15.26 -1.38
C GLN A 16 -0.02 13.90 -0.95
N THR A 17 0.96 13.36 -1.68
CA THR A 17 1.58 12.07 -1.41
C THR A 17 3.03 12.23 -0.97
N SER A 18 3.55 11.22 -0.30
CA SER A 18 4.97 11.10 0.02
C SER A 18 5.51 9.77 -0.48
N GLU A 19 6.82 9.68 -0.70
CA GLU A 19 7.49 8.42 -0.96
C GLU A 19 7.24 7.45 0.21
N TYR A 20 6.95 6.19 -0.13
CA TYR A 20 6.76 5.15 0.85
C TYR A 20 8.11 4.61 1.31
N VAL A 21 8.34 4.59 2.62
CA VAL A 21 9.54 3.99 3.23
C VAL A 21 9.13 2.64 3.83
N PRO A 22 9.56 1.50 3.22
CA PRO A 22 9.20 0.19 3.72
C PRO A 22 9.87 -0.11 5.07
N PRO A 23 9.26 -0.96 5.90
CA PRO A 23 9.94 -1.49 7.08
C PRO A 23 11.11 -2.41 6.68
N VAL A 24 12.22 -2.30 7.38
CA VAL A 24 13.45 -3.03 7.06
C VAL A 24 13.37 -4.47 7.58
N ALA A 25 13.79 -5.42 6.74
CA ALA A 25 13.98 -6.80 7.18
C ALA A 25 15.13 -6.90 8.19
N LYS A 26 14.84 -7.44 9.37
CA LYS A 26 15.80 -7.51 10.48
C LYS A 26 15.74 -8.87 11.17
N ASP A 27 16.89 -9.37 11.62
CA ASP A 27 17.00 -10.61 12.39
C ASP A 27 16.40 -11.83 11.66
N GLY A 28 16.47 -11.83 10.32
CA GLY A 28 15.90 -12.89 9.48
C GLY A 28 14.38 -12.82 9.30
N ILE A 29 13.72 -11.76 9.79
CA ILE A 29 12.29 -11.54 9.69
C ILE A 29 12.00 -10.51 8.60
N VAL A 30 11.17 -10.90 7.64
CA VAL A 30 10.66 -10.03 6.58
C VAL A 30 9.26 -9.54 6.99
N PRO A 31 9.02 -8.22 7.07
CA PRO A 31 7.68 -7.68 7.33
C PRO A 31 6.73 -8.02 6.17
N CYS A 32 5.58 -8.60 6.50
CA CYS A 32 4.57 -9.00 5.51
C CYS A 32 3.21 -8.37 5.82
N ASN A 33 2.34 -8.31 4.80
CA ASN A 33 0.92 -7.97 4.96
C ASN A 33 0.14 -9.10 5.65
N GLU A 34 -1.16 -8.90 5.87
CA GLU A 34 -2.05 -9.85 6.56
C GLU A 34 -2.17 -11.23 5.88
N TYR A 35 -1.67 -11.36 4.65
CA TYR A 35 -1.67 -12.60 3.86
C TYR A 35 -0.30 -13.28 3.83
N GLY A 36 0.71 -12.73 4.51
CA GLY A 36 2.07 -13.28 4.54
C GLY A 36 2.93 -12.91 3.34
N ASN A 37 2.50 -11.96 2.50
CA ASN A 37 3.22 -11.51 1.31
C ASN A 37 3.90 -10.14 1.53
N VAL A 38 4.87 -9.82 0.68
CA VAL A 38 5.48 -8.48 0.58
C VAL A 38 5.02 -7.83 -0.71
N ASP A 39 4.46 -6.62 -0.60
CA ASP A 39 3.97 -5.86 -1.75
C ASP A 39 5.09 -4.99 -2.33
N LEU A 40 5.58 -5.36 -3.52
CA LEU A 40 6.68 -4.68 -4.22
C LEU A 40 6.20 -4.17 -5.58
N PHE A 41 5.52 -3.02 -5.59
CA PHE A 41 5.01 -2.40 -6.81
C PHE A 41 6.05 -1.58 -7.57
N LYS A 42 7.09 -1.11 -6.87
CA LYS A 42 8.22 -0.35 -7.43
C LYS A 42 9.54 -0.90 -6.90
N PRO A 43 10.65 -0.76 -7.67
CA PRO A 43 11.98 -1.21 -7.22
C PRO A 43 12.46 -0.56 -5.91
N GLU A 44 12.01 0.67 -5.61
CA GLU A 44 12.37 1.44 -4.41
C GLU A 44 11.72 0.92 -3.13
N MET A 45 10.82 -0.07 -3.22
CA MET A 45 10.11 -0.64 -2.06
C MET A 45 10.89 -1.79 -1.37
N ILE A 46 12.12 -2.06 -1.82
CA ILE A 46 13.03 -3.08 -1.25
C ILE A 46 13.89 -2.48 -0.14
#